data_AF-A0A0Q7DA21-F1
#
_entry.id   AF-A0A0Q7DA21-F1
#
_cell.length_a   1.000
_cell.length_b   1.000
_cell.length_c   1.000
_cell.angle_alpha   90.00
_cell.angle_beta   90.00
_cell.angle_gamma   90.00
#
_symmetry.space_group_name_H-M   'P 1'
#
loop_
_entity.id
_entity.type
_entity.pdbx_description
1 polymer ?
#
loop_
_entity_poly.entity_id
_entity_poly.type
_entity_poly.pdbx_seq_one_letter_code
_entity_poly.pdbx_strand_id
1 'polypeptide(L)'
;MASFTVASAEEFDERLALVALLDLLVELIGEIWEDRELLLPPLPLFADGQPAAFAIARDQIALLSQLVMTVEQPLEVWDDYGLRGEALRFKLLIVAFANARIAPARNQALGAVTDGERPGRLAFYRRAVQGTLAAIDGPLESLTKFIGVKEGVVEFKKGLEVLLGLVS
;
A
#
# COMPACT_ATOMS: atom_id res chain seq x y z
N MET A 1 12.48 -3.20 1.00
CA MET A 1 11.18 -3.52 0.39
C MET A 1 11.33 -4.69 -0.57
N ALA A 2 10.46 -5.69 -0.47
CA ALA A 2 10.45 -6.79 -1.42
C ALA A 2 9.87 -6.33 -2.76
N SER A 3 10.27 -6.97 -3.87
CA SER A 3 9.70 -6.66 -5.18
C SER A 3 8.30 -7.27 -5.31
N PHE A 4 7.26 -6.46 -5.18
CA PHE A 4 5.89 -6.88 -5.50
C PHE A 4 5.81 -7.30 -6.98
N THR A 5 5.53 -8.58 -7.20
CA THR A 5 5.57 -9.22 -8.52
C THR A 5 4.20 -9.83 -8.81
N VAL A 6 3.73 -9.67 -10.05
CA VAL A 6 2.44 -10.20 -10.50
C VAL A 6 2.71 -11.36 -11.44
N ALA A 7 2.11 -12.51 -11.16
CA ALA A 7 2.26 -13.73 -11.95
C ALA A 7 1.81 -13.55 -13.42
N SER A 8 2.22 -14.46 -14.30
CA SER A 8 1.66 -14.53 -15.66
C SER A 8 0.17 -14.84 -15.63
N ALA A 9 -0.53 -14.75 -16.76
CA ALA A 9 -1.97 -15.05 -16.79
C ALA A 9 -2.26 -16.53 -16.47
N GLU A 10 -1.34 -17.42 -16.85
CA GLU A 10 -1.45 -18.87 -16.67
C GLU A 10 -1.23 -19.32 -15.22
N GLU A 11 -0.42 -18.56 -14.47
CA GLU A 11 -0.05 -18.86 -13.08
C GLU A 11 -0.79 -17.96 -12.08
N PHE A 12 -1.74 -17.14 -12.55
CA PHE A 12 -2.42 -16.15 -11.72
C PHE A 12 -3.42 -16.83 -10.77
N ASP A 13 -3.15 -16.74 -9.47
CA ASP A 13 -4.08 -17.11 -8.41
C ASP A 13 -4.59 -15.85 -7.71
N GLU A 14 -5.90 -15.61 -7.77
CA GLU A 14 -6.53 -14.41 -7.21
C GLU A 14 -6.26 -14.24 -5.72
N ARG A 15 -6.30 -15.33 -4.94
CA ARG A 15 -6.14 -15.27 -3.48
C ARG A 15 -4.72 -14.93 -3.12
N LEU A 16 -3.75 -15.64 -3.70
CA LEU A 16 -2.34 -15.37 -3.47
C LEU A 16 -1.97 -13.96 -3.92
N ALA A 17 -2.54 -13.49 -5.03
CA ALA A 17 -2.28 -12.14 -5.54
C ALA A 17 -2.87 -11.05 -4.61
N LEU A 18 -4.06 -11.25 -4.04
CA LEU A 18 -4.65 -10.33 -3.07
C LEU A 18 -3.93 -10.36 -1.72
N VAL A 19 -3.47 -11.54 -1.26
CA VAL A 19 -2.62 -11.64 -0.06
C VAL A 19 -1.31 -10.89 -0.28
N ALA A 20 -0.67 -11.07 -1.44
CA ALA A 20 0.56 -10.33 -1.77
C ALA A 20 0.34 -8.80 -1.82
N LEU A 21 -0.83 -8.34 -2.27
CA LEU A 21 -1.19 -6.91 -2.24
C LEU A 21 -1.31 -6.40 -0.80
N LEU A 22 -1.91 -7.18 0.09
CA LEU A 22 -2.04 -6.85 1.51
C LEU A 22 -0.69 -6.85 2.21
N ASP A 23 0.18 -7.81 1.91
CA ASP A 23 1.56 -7.86 2.41
C ASP A 23 2.35 -6.63 1.95
N LEU A 24 2.21 -6.23 0.68
CA LEU A 24 2.79 -4.99 0.18
C LEU A 24 2.29 -3.77 0.97
N LEU A 25 0.99 -3.70 1.29
CA LEU A 25 0.46 -2.58 2.09
C LEU A 25 1.08 -2.55 3.49
N VAL A 26 1.29 -3.71 4.13
CA VAL A 26 2.00 -3.80 5.41
C VAL A 26 3.44 -3.31 5.28
N GLU A 27 4.16 -3.72 4.22
CA GLU A 27 5.52 -3.28 3.96
C GLU A 27 5.59 -1.76 3.75
N LEU A 28 4.67 -1.17 2.97
CA LEU A 28 4.61 0.28 2.74
C LEU A 28 4.34 1.06 4.02
N ILE A 29 3.41 0.58 4.84
CA ILE A 29 3.12 1.18 6.14
C ILE A 29 4.37 1.12 7.05
N GLY A 30 5.08 -0.01 7.03
CA GLY A 30 6.35 -0.18 7.75
C GLY A 30 7.44 0.77 7.25
N GLU A 31 7.60 0.92 5.94
CA GLU A 31 8.60 1.82 5.35
C GLU A 31 8.28 3.29 5.67
N ILE A 32 7.01 3.69 5.58
CA ILE A 32 6.57 5.05 5.99
C ILE A 32 6.89 5.28 7.47
N TRP A 33 6.73 4.27 8.30
CA TRP A 33 7.05 4.35 9.72
C TRP A 33 8.55 4.48 9.98
N GLU A 34 9.38 3.69 9.30
CA GLU A 34 10.83 3.74 9.39
C GLU A 34 11.37 5.11 8.96
N ASP A 35 10.90 5.61 7.81
CA ASP A 35 11.36 6.86 7.19
C ASP A 35 10.49 8.07 7.57
N ARG A 36 9.69 7.97 8.66
CA ARG A 36 8.68 8.97 9.05
C ARG A 36 9.23 10.40 9.19
N GLU A 37 10.46 10.55 9.67
CA GLU A 37 11.10 11.86 9.83
C GLU A 37 11.41 12.55 8.50
N LEU A 38 11.50 11.77 7.42
CA LEU A 38 11.75 12.24 6.06
C LEU A 38 10.45 12.44 5.29
N LEU A 39 9.47 11.56 5.52
CA LEU A 39 8.25 11.46 4.74
C LEU A 39 7.08 12.26 5.31
N LEU A 40 6.98 12.39 6.63
CA LEU A 40 5.83 12.97 7.31
C LEU A 40 6.17 14.33 7.93
N PRO A 41 5.18 15.23 8.06
CA PRO A 41 5.40 16.51 8.73
C PRO A 41 5.65 16.27 10.23
N PRO A 42 6.51 17.09 10.87
CA PRO A 42 6.70 17.03 12.32
C PRO A 42 5.46 17.59 13.03
N LEU A 43 4.46 16.75 13.32
CA LEU A 43 3.27 17.17 14.08
C LEU A 43 3.32 16.65 15.53
N PRO A 44 2.99 17.48 16.54
CA PRO A 44 2.92 17.06 17.95
C PRO A 44 1.82 16.02 18.23
N LEU A 45 0.80 15.94 17.38
CA LEU A 45 -0.33 14.98 17.44
C LEU A 45 0.09 13.51 17.27
N PHE A 46 1.38 13.24 17.05
CA PHE A 46 1.90 11.95 16.64
C PHE A 46 2.70 11.18 17.69
N ALA A 47 3.10 11.81 18.79
CA ALA A 47 4.00 11.18 19.76
C ALA A 47 3.32 10.05 20.58
N ASP A 48 2.05 10.19 20.94
CA ASP A 48 1.42 9.34 21.97
C ASP A 48 0.42 8.29 21.43
N GLY A 49 0.12 8.27 20.12
CA GLY A 49 -0.90 7.38 19.54
C GLY A 49 -0.49 6.64 18.26
N GLN A 50 0.62 7.01 17.64
CA GLN A 50 1.04 6.44 16.36
C GLN A 50 1.29 4.93 16.46
N PRO A 51 2.16 4.40 17.35
CA PRO A 51 2.49 2.98 17.34
C PRO A 51 1.26 2.08 17.48
N ALA A 52 0.27 2.50 18.27
CA ALA A 52 -0.98 1.79 18.44
C ALA A 52 -1.85 1.81 17.17
N ALA A 53 -1.99 2.96 16.51
CA ALA A 53 -2.73 3.06 15.25
C ALA A 53 -2.07 2.23 14.13
N PHE A 54 -0.73 2.26 14.04
CA PHE A 54 0.04 1.42 13.12
C PHE A 54 -0.15 -0.08 13.42
N ALA A 55 -0.13 -0.49 14.70
CA ALA A 55 -0.38 -1.87 15.09
C ALA A 55 -1.80 -2.33 14.72
N ILE A 56 -2.82 -1.52 15.02
CA ILE A 56 -4.22 -1.81 14.68
C ILE A 56 -4.38 -2.00 13.17
N ALA A 57 -3.79 -1.11 12.36
CA ALA A 57 -3.87 -1.22 10.90
C ALA A 57 -3.22 -2.52 10.39
N ARG A 58 -2.06 -2.90 10.95
CA ARG A 58 -1.39 -4.17 10.61
C ARG A 58 -2.23 -5.39 11.00
N ASP A 59 -2.84 -5.38 12.18
CA ASP A 59 -3.70 -6.47 12.64
C ASP A 59 -4.95 -6.61 11.75
N GLN A 60 -5.53 -5.49 11.31
CA GLN A 60 -6.65 -5.49 10.37
C GLN A 60 -6.25 -6.04 9.00
N ILE A 61 -5.06 -5.70 8.50
CA ILE A 61 -4.55 -6.25 7.24
C ILE A 61 -4.30 -7.76 7.38
N ALA A 62 -3.72 -8.21 8.49
CA ALA A 62 -3.52 -9.63 8.74
C ALA A 62 -4.84 -10.41 8.79
N LEU A 63 -5.87 -9.85 9.41
CA LEU A 63 -7.22 -10.41 9.42
C LEU A 63 -7.79 -10.48 7.99
N LEU A 64 -7.65 -9.41 7.20
CA LEU A 64 -8.06 -9.41 5.80
C LEU A 64 -7.38 -10.51 5.00
N SER A 65 -6.06 -10.70 5.14
CA SER A 65 -5.33 -11.78 4.47
C SER A 65 -5.87 -13.16 4.83
N GLN A 66 -6.20 -13.39 6.11
CA GLN A 66 -6.81 -14.65 6.55
C GLN A 66 -8.21 -14.85 5.95
N LEU A 67 -9.02 -13.79 5.89
CA LEU A 67 -10.37 -13.84 5.32
C LEU A 67 -10.31 -14.09 3.80
N VAL A 68 -9.36 -13.50 3.07
CA VAL A 68 -9.14 -13.79 1.64
C VAL A 68 -8.87 -15.27 1.40
N MET A 69 -8.13 -15.93 2.29
CA MET A 69 -7.82 -17.35 2.14
C MET A 69 -8.98 -18.28 2.50
N THR A 70 -9.91 -17.82 3.33
CA THR A 70 -11.00 -18.67 3.87
C THR A 70 -12.38 -18.36 3.29
N VAL A 71 -12.56 -17.24 2.58
CA VAL A 71 -13.85 -16.85 2.01
C VAL A 71 -14.29 -17.84 0.92
N GLU A 72 -15.48 -18.44 1.07
CA GLU A 72 -16.03 -19.46 0.16
C GLU A 72 -17.14 -18.88 -0.74
N GLN A 73 -16.94 -17.68 -1.29
CA GLN A 73 -17.93 -17.09 -2.20
C GLN A 73 -17.80 -17.65 -3.63
N PRO A 74 -18.92 -17.79 -4.37
CA PRO A 74 -18.92 -18.20 -5.77
C PRO A 74 -18.09 -17.26 -6.64
N LEU A 75 -17.43 -17.80 -7.68
CA LEU A 75 -16.51 -17.04 -8.53
C LEU A 75 -17.17 -15.87 -9.29
N GLU A 76 -18.48 -15.94 -9.52
CA GLU A 76 -19.28 -14.86 -10.10
C GLU A 76 -19.25 -13.62 -9.20
N VAL A 77 -19.29 -13.82 -7.88
CA VAL A 77 -19.23 -12.71 -6.93
C VAL A 77 -17.84 -12.09 -6.94
N TRP A 78 -16.77 -12.88 -7.10
CA TRP A 78 -15.42 -12.30 -7.25
C TRP A 78 -15.33 -11.39 -8.48
N ASP A 79 -16.00 -11.76 -9.57
CA ASP A 79 -16.03 -10.99 -10.82
C ASP A 79 -16.82 -9.68 -10.67
N ASP A 80 -17.94 -9.69 -9.95
CA ASP A 80 -18.76 -8.49 -9.66
C ASP A 80 -17.96 -7.39 -8.93
N TYR A 81 -16.99 -7.79 -8.10
CA TYR A 81 -16.08 -6.85 -7.41
C TYR A 81 -14.79 -6.57 -8.20
N GLY A 82 -14.62 -7.20 -9.37
CA GLY A 82 -13.41 -7.13 -10.19
C GLY A 82 -12.18 -7.64 -9.45
N LEU A 83 -12.36 -8.70 -8.67
CA LEU A 83 -11.34 -9.43 -7.90
C LEU A 83 -10.94 -10.75 -8.58
N ARG A 84 -11.20 -10.88 -9.89
CA ARG A 84 -10.94 -12.09 -10.65
C ARG A 84 -10.23 -11.82 -11.97
N GLY A 85 -9.45 -12.80 -12.43
CA GLY A 85 -8.91 -12.86 -13.77
C GLY A 85 -8.12 -11.63 -14.21
N GLU A 86 -8.25 -11.27 -15.50
CA GLU A 86 -7.47 -10.18 -16.10
C GLU A 86 -7.74 -8.81 -15.48
N ALA A 87 -8.97 -8.56 -15.00
CA ALA A 87 -9.32 -7.29 -14.38
C ALA A 87 -8.55 -7.07 -13.08
N LEU A 88 -8.51 -8.08 -12.19
CA LEU A 88 -7.68 -8.00 -10.98
C LEU A 88 -6.20 -7.94 -11.35
N ARG A 89 -5.74 -8.80 -12.26
CA ARG A 89 -4.33 -8.85 -12.68
C ARG A 89 -3.85 -7.49 -13.21
N PHE A 90 -4.67 -6.81 -14.00
CA PHE A 90 -4.35 -5.47 -14.51
C PHE A 90 -4.22 -4.43 -13.38
N LYS A 91 -5.14 -4.43 -12.41
CA LYS A 91 -5.03 -3.56 -11.22
C LYS A 91 -3.72 -3.80 -10.48
N LEU A 92 -3.34 -5.07 -10.28
CA LEU A 92 -2.10 -5.42 -9.59
C LEU A 92 -0.84 -5.06 -10.40
N LEU A 93 -0.88 -5.14 -11.73
CA LEU A 93 0.23 -4.67 -12.57
C LEU A 93 0.47 -3.17 -12.43
N ILE A 94 -0.59 -2.37 -12.28
CA ILE A 94 -0.47 -0.93 -11.98
C ILE A 94 0.20 -0.72 -10.62
N VAL A 95 -0.21 -1.49 -9.60
CA VAL A 95 0.42 -1.45 -8.27
C VAL A 95 1.91 -1.81 -8.35
N ALA A 96 2.27 -2.89 -9.05
CA ALA A 96 3.66 -3.30 -9.24
C ALA A 96 4.48 -2.23 -9.95
N PHE A 97 3.92 -1.61 -10.99
CA PHE A 97 4.58 -0.52 -11.70
C PHE A 97 4.81 0.71 -10.82
N ALA A 98 3.84 1.09 -9.99
CA ALA A 98 4.00 2.18 -9.03
C ALA A 98 5.06 1.84 -7.98
N ASN A 99 4.98 0.64 -7.38
CA ASN A 99 5.86 0.15 -6.34
C ASN A 99 7.34 0.10 -6.78
N ALA A 100 7.60 -0.27 -8.03
CA ALA A 100 8.95 -0.35 -8.60
C ALA A 100 9.75 0.96 -8.54
N ARG A 101 9.07 2.11 -8.34
CA ARG A 101 9.71 3.42 -8.23
C ARG A 101 10.22 3.74 -6.82
N ILE A 102 9.68 3.09 -5.79
CA ILE A 102 9.93 3.45 -4.40
C ILE A 102 11.39 3.21 -4.02
N ALA A 103 11.90 1.98 -4.19
CA ALA A 103 13.28 1.67 -3.80
C ALA A 103 14.33 2.55 -4.52
N PRO A 104 14.24 2.78 -5.85
CA PRO A 104 15.10 3.76 -6.52
C PRO A 104 14.97 5.18 -5.95
N ALA A 105 13.75 5.64 -5.67
CA ALA A 105 13.51 6.98 -5.15
C ALA A 105 14.06 7.15 -3.71
N ARG A 106 13.87 6.14 -2.86
CA ARG A 106 14.43 6.06 -1.51
C ARG A 106 15.95 6.14 -1.54
N ASN A 107 16.60 5.32 -2.38
CA ASN A 107 18.05 5.32 -2.52
C ASN A 107 18.60 6.67 -2.99
N GLN A 108 17.88 7.35 -3.90
CA GLN A 108 18.26 8.69 -4.35
C GLN A 108 18.10 9.74 -3.25
N ALA A 109 17.06 9.64 -2.43
CA ALA A 109 16.77 10.54 -1.33
C ALA A 109 17.76 10.39 -0.17
N LEU A 110 18.18 9.15 0.14
CA LEU A 110 19.11 8.82 1.22
C LEU A 110 20.59 8.89 0.81
N GLY A 111 20.90 8.96 -0.48
CA GLY A 111 22.27 9.02 -0.99
C GLY A 111 22.99 10.33 -0.66
N ALA A 112 24.32 10.34 -0.82
CA ALA A 112 25.13 11.54 -0.64
C ALA A 112 24.78 12.60 -1.70
N VAL A 113 24.41 13.80 -1.26
CA VAL A 113 23.96 14.91 -2.10
C VAL A 113 24.37 16.26 -1.53
N THR A 114 24.44 17.26 -2.39
CA THR A 114 24.54 18.66 -2.00
C THR A 114 23.20 19.15 -1.43
N ASP A 115 23.24 20.13 -0.52
CA ASP A 115 22.04 20.57 0.20
C ASP A 115 20.91 21.11 -0.70
N GLY A 116 21.24 21.59 -1.91
CA GLY A 116 20.26 22.11 -2.88
C GLY A 116 19.45 21.02 -3.61
N GLU A 117 19.94 19.79 -3.71
CA GLU A 117 19.26 18.70 -4.44
C GLU A 117 18.35 17.85 -3.55
N ARG A 118 18.61 17.86 -2.24
CA ARG A 118 17.90 17.02 -1.26
C ARG A 118 16.38 17.24 -1.24
N PRO A 119 15.83 18.47 -1.30
CA PRO A 119 14.39 18.68 -1.28
C PRO A 119 13.67 18.01 -2.47
N GLY A 120 14.22 18.12 -3.68
CA GLY A 120 13.63 17.53 -4.89
C GLY A 120 13.61 16.00 -4.86
N ARG A 121 14.66 15.37 -4.32
CA ARG A 121 14.74 13.91 -4.20
C ARG A 121 13.80 13.36 -3.12
N LEU A 122 13.68 14.05 -1.99
CA LEU A 122 12.68 13.72 -0.96
C LEU A 122 11.25 13.86 -1.49
N ALA A 123 10.97 14.90 -2.28
CA ALA A 123 9.67 15.06 -2.94
C ALA A 123 9.38 13.93 -3.94
N PHE A 124 10.39 13.49 -4.70
CA PHE A 124 10.25 12.34 -5.59
C PHE A 124 9.98 11.04 -4.82
N TYR A 125 10.69 10.80 -3.72
CA TYR A 125 10.45 9.64 -2.85
C TYR A 125 9.03 9.65 -2.27
N ARG A 126 8.59 10.78 -1.70
CA ARG A 126 7.20 10.95 -1.24
C ARG A 126 6.18 10.64 -2.33
N ARG A 127 6.37 11.17 -3.54
CA ARG A 127 5.46 10.92 -4.66
C ARG A 127 5.43 9.46 -5.09
N ALA A 128 6.55 8.75 -5.02
CA ALA A 128 6.60 7.32 -5.33
C ALA A 128 5.78 6.50 -4.31
N VAL A 129 5.90 6.83 -3.02
CA VAL A 129 5.10 6.21 -1.95
C VAL A 129 3.61 6.53 -2.13
N GLN A 130 3.26 7.80 -2.30
CA GLN A 130 1.87 8.23 -2.54
C GLN A 130 1.26 7.57 -3.78
N GLY A 131 1.99 7.53 -4.90
CA GLY A 131 1.48 6.92 -6.13
C GLY A 131 1.21 5.43 -5.96
N THR A 132 2.01 4.74 -5.15
CA THR A 132 1.80 3.31 -4.86
C THR A 132 0.61 3.11 -3.93
N LEU A 133 0.47 3.94 -2.88
CA LEU A 133 -0.72 3.96 -2.03
C LEU A 133 -1.99 4.18 -2.86
N ALA A 134 -2.01 5.19 -3.74
CA ALA A 134 -3.17 5.48 -4.60
C ALA A 134 -3.50 4.32 -5.55
N ALA A 135 -2.49 3.61 -6.07
CA ALA A 135 -2.73 2.44 -6.92
C ALA A 135 -3.40 1.27 -6.17
N ILE A 136 -3.22 1.18 -4.84
CA ILE A 136 -3.80 0.14 -3.99
C ILE A 136 -5.30 0.40 -3.70
N ASP A 137 -5.79 1.65 -3.83
CA ASP A 137 -7.18 1.99 -3.45
C ASP A 137 -8.23 1.12 -4.14
N GLY A 138 -8.16 1.05 -5.47
CA GLY A 138 -9.14 0.28 -6.27
C GLY A 138 -9.27 -1.17 -5.79
N PRO A 139 -8.19 -1.97 -5.79
CA PRO A 139 -8.27 -3.36 -5.34
C PRO A 139 -8.60 -3.50 -3.85
N LEU A 140 -8.10 -2.60 -2.97
CA LEU A 140 -8.38 -2.67 -1.54
C LEU A 140 -9.84 -2.33 -1.19
N GLU A 141 -10.43 -1.32 -1.84
CA GLU A 141 -11.85 -0.98 -1.67
C GLU A 141 -12.76 -2.08 -2.21
N SER A 142 -12.44 -2.66 -3.37
CA SER A 142 -13.14 -3.85 -3.89
C SER A 142 -13.08 -4.99 -2.87
N LEU A 143 -11.90 -5.26 -2.30
CA LEU A 143 -11.68 -6.35 -1.37
C LEU A 143 -12.43 -6.20 -0.04
N THR A 144 -12.34 -5.01 0.56
CA THR A 144 -13.00 -4.73 1.84
C THR A 144 -14.52 -4.81 1.71
N LYS A 145 -15.09 -4.32 0.61
CA LYS A 145 -16.52 -4.47 0.28
C LYS A 145 -16.92 -5.92 0.04
N PHE A 146 -16.09 -6.68 -0.67
CA PHE A 146 -16.32 -8.10 -0.95
C PHE A 146 -16.34 -8.97 0.32
N ILE A 147 -15.40 -8.73 1.24
CA ILE A 147 -15.30 -9.46 2.51
C ILE A 147 -16.33 -8.97 3.54
N GLY A 148 -16.80 -7.72 3.42
CA GLY A 148 -17.78 -7.13 4.33
C GLY A 148 -17.19 -6.68 5.67
N VAL A 149 -15.91 -6.29 5.69
CA VAL A 149 -15.25 -5.72 6.89
C VAL A 149 -15.33 -4.20 6.91
N LYS A 150 -15.18 -3.61 8.09
CA LYS A 150 -15.12 -2.14 8.24
C LYS A 150 -13.92 -1.56 7.48
N GLU A 151 -14.13 -0.38 6.88
CA GLU A 151 -13.14 0.35 6.05
C GLU A 151 -11.95 0.93 6.84
N GLY A 152 -11.66 0.46 8.06
CA GLY A 152 -10.63 1.02 8.93
C GLY A 152 -9.23 1.05 8.31
N VAL A 153 -8.86 0.00 7.56
CA VAL A 153 -7.58 -0.02 6.82
C VAL A 153 -7.57 1.00 5.67
N VAL A 154 -8.70 1.19 4.98
CA VAL A 154 -8.85 2.15 3.88
C VAL A 154 -8.75 3.57 4.42
N GLU A 155 -9.44 3.85 5.53
CA GLU A 155 -9.40 5.13 6.23
C GLU A 155 -7.99 5.45 6.74
N PHE A 156 -7.32 4.48 7.38
CA PHE A 156 -5.95 4.63 7.85
C PHE A 156 -4.99 4.97 6.71
N LYS A 157 -5.08 4.21 5.61
CA LYS A 157 -4.27 4.40 4.41
C LYS A 157 -4.51 5.77 3.77
N LYS A 158 -5.76 6.22 3.65
CA LYS A 158 -6.11 7.57 3.18
C LYS A 158 -5.54 8.65 4.09
N GLY A 159 -5.54 8.42 5.41
CA GLY A 159 -4.87 9.27 6.39
C GLY A 159 -3.37 9.44 6.09
N LEU A 160 -2.66 8.34 5.80
CA LEU A 160 -1.24 8.39 5.43
C LEU A 160 -0.99 9.21 4.15
N GLU A 161 -1.85 9.08 3.14
CA GLU A 161 -1.71 9.86 1.90
C GLU A 161 -1.86 11.36 2.12
N VAL A 162 -2.83 11.75 2.96
CA VAL A 162 -3.01 13.15 3.37
C VAL A 162 -1.74 13.65 4.05
N LEU A 163 -1.19 12.89 5.00
CA LEU A 163 0.03 13.29 5.71
C LEU A 163 1.23 13.44 4.78
N LEU A 164 1.42 12.51 3.84
CA LEU A 164 2.45 12.60 2.82
C LEU A 164 2.26 13.84 1.92
N GLY A 165 1.03 14.32 1.73
CA GLY A 165 0.68 15.47 0.91
C GLY A 165 0.89 16.82 1.59
N LEU A 166 0.95 16.85 2.93
CA LEU A 166 1.16 18.07 3.72
C LEU A 166 2.61 18.57 3.69
N VAL A 167 3.56 17.76 3.24
CA VAL A 167 4.97 18.13 3.15
C VAL A 167 5.28 18.61 1.73
N SER A 168 4.87 19.85 1.44
CA SER A 168 5.10 20.56 0.15
C SER A 168 6.44 21.29 0.12
#